data_AF-A0AAV0Y5E0-F1
#
_entry.id   AF-A0AAV0Y5E0-F1
#
_cell.length_a   1.000
_cell.length_b   1.000
_cell.length_c   1.000
_cell.angle_alpha   90.00
_cell.angle_beta   90.00
_cell.angle_gamma   90.00
#
_symmetry.space_group_name_H-M   'P 1'
#
loop_
_entity.id
_entity.type
_entity.pdbx_description
1 polymer ?
#
loop_
_entity_poly.entity_id
_entity_poly.type
_entity_poly.pdbx_seq_one_letter_code
_entity_poly.pdbx_strand_id
1 'polypeptide(L)'
;MIQNGSFIVHLHIINYVLGITNILSNKLQNTNGTLGEAACLINGIINTFENSRNSDSYSDVWNAIVTFSLENNIDLEMPSTIATLSKRKRQEPAALKNFHVTTTTGADDGGIQYEDNVKEYWKKHAFYPVIDSILVNMKHRFSPESLKLAISIDNFINLEYKQSDIFVNQYKVNY
;
A
#
# COMPACT_ATOMS: atom_id res chain seq x y z
N MET A 1 22.20 10.30 17.36
CA MET A 1 22.32 9.87 15.96
C MET A 1 21.40 8.67 15.78
N ILE A 2 20.44 8.70 14.85
CA ILE A 2 19.52 7.57 14.66
C ILE A 2 20.29 6.48 13.90
N GLN A 3 20.67 5.41 14.59
CA GLN A 3 21.48 4.31 14.03
C GLN A 3 20.64 3.08 13.68
N ASN A 4 19.30 3.18 13.71
CA ASN A 4 18.42 2.03 13.46
C ASN A 4 18.03 1.96 11.98
N GLY A 5 18.60 1.00 11.23
CA GLY A 5 18.30 0.78 9.82
C GLY A 5 16.81 0.54 9.53
N SER A 6 16.10 -0.15 10.43
CA SER A 6 14.65 -0.35 10.29
C SER A 6 13.88 0.97 10.28
N PHE A 7 14.25 1.92 11.13
CA PHE A 7 13.60 3.23 11.13
C PHE A 7 13.81 3.97 9.81
N ILE A 8 15.02 3.94 9.26
CA ILE A 8 15.35 4.62 8.00
C ILE A 8 14.57 4.04 6.82
N VAL A 9 14.41 2.71 6.77
CA VAL A 9 13.59 2.04 5.76
C VAL A 9 12.15 2.53 5.82
N HIS A 10 11.52 2.47 7.01
CA HIS A 10 10.14 2.94 7.18
C HIS A 10 10.00 4.44 6.87
N LEU A 11 10.98 5.26 7.28
CA LEU A 11 10.98 6.69 7.02
C LEU A 11 10.96 6.99 5.52
N HIS A 12 11.79 6.32 4.72
CA HIS A 12 11.82 6.51 3.28
C HIS A 12 10.52 6.04 2.61
N ILE A 13 9.97 4.90 3.04
CA ILE A 13 8.70 4.39 2.53
C ILE A 13 7.56 5.37 2.82
N ILE A 14 7.49 5.90 4.05
CA ILE A 14 6.49 6.89 4.45
C ILE A 14 6.70 8.19 3.66
N ASN A 15 7.94 8.65 3.50
CA ASN A 15 8.24 9.85 2.71
C ASN A 15 7.77 9.71 1.25
N TYR A 16 8.00 8.55 0.64
CA TYR A 16 7.51 8.25 -0.70
C TYR A 16 5.98 8.37 -0.80
N VAL A 17 5.26 7.73 0.12
CA VAL A 17 3.79 7.82 0.21
C VAL A 17 3.30 9.24 0.42
N LEU A 18 3.91 9.94 1.37
CA LEU A 18 3.52 11.30 1.73
C LEU A 18 3.78 12.25 0.55
N GLY A 19 4.86 12.05 -0.22
CA GLY A 19 5.12 12.81 -1.44
C GLY A 19 3.96 12.72 -2.44
N ILE A 20 3.45 11.51 -2.70
CA ILE A 20 2.30 11.30 -3.60
C ILE A 20 1.03 11.93 -3.01
N THR A 21 0.78 11.71 -1.71
CA THR A 21 -0.44 12.19 -1.04
C THR A 21 -0.42 13.72 -0.86
N ASN A 22 0.75 14.34 -0.79
CA ASN A 22 0.89 15.80 -0.71
C ASN A 22 0.34 16.49 -1.97
N ILE A 23 0.45 15.85 -3.15
CA ILE A 23 -0.15 16.36 -4.39
C ILE A 23 -1.68 16.47 -4.22
N LEU A 24 -2.31 15.42 -3.64
CA LEU A 24 -3.73 15.45 -3.30
C LEU A 24 -4.03 16.59 -2.34
N SER A 25 -3.28 16.66 -1.25
CA SER A 25 -3.47 17.64 -0.18
C SER A 25 -3.44 19.07 -0.72
N ASN A 26 -2.44 19.40 -1.54
CA ASN A 26 -2.29 20.74 -2.13
C ASN A 26 -3.43 21.08 -3.09
N LYS A 27 -3.87 20.12 -3.91
CA LYS A 27 -4.96 20.37 -4.87
C LYS A 27 -6.32 20.47 -4.18
N LEU A 28 -6.56 19.69 -3.12
CA LEU A 28 -7.81 19.79 -2.32
C LEU A 28 -7.91 21.09 -1.53
N GLN A 29 -6.78 21.73 -1.21
CA GLN A 29 -6.75 23.03 -0.53
C GLN A 29 -6.88 24.22 -1.49
N ASN A 30 -6.91 24.00 -2.81
CA ASN A 30 -7.06 25.07 -3.79
C ASN A 30 -8.50 25.61 -3.78
N THR A 31 -8.66 26.92 -3.64
CA THR A 31 -9.97 27.59 -3.59
C THR A 31 -10.75 27.55 -4.90
N ASN A 32 -10.07 27.30 -6.02
CA ASN A 32 -10.66 27.33 -7.36
C ASN A 32 -10.86 25.93 -7.96
N GLY A 33 -10.62 24.87 -7.19
CA GLY A 33 -10.79 23.49 -7.65
C GLY A 33 -12.26 23.08 -7.70
N THR A 34 -12.62 22.32 -8.73
CA THR A 34 -13.96 21.73 -8.84
C THR A 34 -14.01 20.35 -8.18
N LEU A 35 -15.24 19.88 -7.90
CA LEU A 35 -15.43 18.59 -7.22
C LEU A 35 -15.05 17.41 -8.13
N GLY A 36 -15.34 17.51 -9.43
CA GLY A 36 -14.93 16.52 -10.43
C GLY A 36 -13.42 16.51 -10.66
N GLU A 37 -12.75 17.66 -10.66
CA GLU A 37 -11.27 17.72 -10.69
C GLU A 37 -10.66 16.96 -9.50
N ALA A 38 -11.20 17.17 -8.29
CA ALA A 38 -10.77 16.46 -7.09
C ALA A 38 -10.98 14.94 -7.22
N ALA A 39 -12.15 14.52 -7.74
CA ALA A 39 -12.45 13.11 -7.95
C ALA A 39 -11.54 12.44 -9.00
N CYS A 40 -11.22 13.14 -10.10
CA CYS A 40 -10.24 12.69 -11.08
C CYS A 40 -8.85 12.52 -10.46
N LEU A 41 -8.42 13.47 -9.63
CA LEU A 41 -7.13 13.38 -8.95
C LEU A 41 -7.07 12.20 -7.97
N ILE A 42 -8.13 11.98 -7.18
CA ILE A 42 -8.23 10.86 -6.24
C ILE A 42 -8.09 9.53 -7.01
N ASN A 43 -8.82 9.36 -8.11
CA ASN A 43 -8.68 8.18 -8.98
C ASN A 43 -7.26 8.03 -9.53
N GLY A 44 -6.65 9.12 -9.99
CA GLY A 44 -5.27 9.11 -10.48
C GLY A 44 -4.27 8.66 -9.42
N ILE A 45 -4.46 9.08 -8.16
CA ILE A 45 -3.59 8.69 -7.04
C ILE A 45 -3.81 7.25 -6.64
N ILE A 46 -5.05 6.77 -6.60
CA ILE A 46 -5.34 5.33 -6.39
C ILE A 46 -4.64 4.50 -7.45
N ASN A 47 -4.80 4.84 -8.73
CA ASN A 47 -4.13 4.15 -9.83
C ASN A 47 -2.60 4.23 -9.71
N THR A 48 -2.06 5.36 -9.25
CA THR A 48 -0.62 5.53 -9.02
C THR A 48 -0.12 4.57 -7.94
N PHE A 49 -0.84 4.42 -6.83
CA PHE A 49 -0.48 3.48 -5.77
C PHE A 49 -0.66 2.01 -6.18
N GLU A 50 -1.68 1.69 -6.98
CA GLU A 50 -1.85 0.35 -7.55
C GLU A 50 -0.68 0.00 -8.48
N ASN A 51 -0.31 0.93 -9.35
CA ASN A 51 0.81 0.76 -10.26
C ASN A 51 2.14 0.72 -9.52
N SER A 52 2.34 1.46 -8.43
CA SER A 52 3.59 1.45 -7.67
C SER A 52 3.80 0.19 -6.82
N ARG A 53 2.75 -0.63 -6.66
CA ARG A 53 2.82 -1.95 -6.03
C ARG A 53 3.49 -2.99 -6.95
N ASN A 54 4.65 -2.65 -7.50
CA ASN A 54 5.44 -3.52 -8.37
C ASN A 54 6.90 -3.59 -7.86
N SER A 55 7.73 -4.44 -8.49
CA SER A 55 9.13 -4.63 -8.06
C SER A 55 10.06 -3.50 -8.50
N ASP A 56 9.74 -2.82 -9.59
CA ASP A 56 10.57 -1.80 -10.22
C ASP A 56 10.48 -0.48 -9.43
N SER A 57 9.26 -0.02 -9.15
CA SER A 57 9.00 1.15 -8.30
C SER A 57 9.58 0.98 -6.90
N TYR A 58 9.52 -0.23 -6.34
CA TYR A 58 10.20 -0.52 -5.08
C TYR A 58 11.73 -0.46 -5.21
N SER A 59 12.29 -0.88 -6.34
CA SER A 59 13.74 -0.85 -6.55
C SER A 59 14.29 0.57 -6.53
N ASP A 60 13.55 1.54 -7.07
CA ASP A 60 13.94 2.96 -7.01
C ASP A 60 13.98 3.48 -5.58
N VAL A 61 12.93 3.20 -4.79
CA VAL A 61 12.87 3.56 -3.36
C VAL A 61 13.97 2.88 -2.57
N TRP A 62 14.22 1.59 -2.85
CA TRP A 62 15.28 0.83 -2.19
C TRP A 62 16.68 1.36 -2.51
N ASN A 63 16.94 1.73 -3.77
CA ASN A 63 18.22 2.32 -4.15
C ASN A 63 18.46 3.65 -3.41
N ALA A 64 17.43 4.48 -3.24
CA ALA A 64 17.54 5.69 -2.43
C ALA A 64 17.87 5.39 -0.96
N ILE A 65 17.26 4.36 -0.38
CA ILE A 65 17.55 3.90 0.99
C ILE A 65 19.01 3.43 1.12
N VAL A 66 19.49 2.64 0.15
CA VAL A 66 20.87 2.13 0.14
C VAL A 66 21.87 3.27 0.04
N THR A 67 21.67 4.20 -0.90
CA THR A 67 22.54 5.39 -1.05
C THR A 67 22.58 6.20 0.25
N PHE A 68 21.42 6.51 0.83
CA PHE A 68 21.35 7.24 2.09
C PHE A 68 22.05 6.51 3.25
N SER A 69 21.92 5.18 3.30
CA SER A 69 22.52 4.37 4.37
C SER A 69 24.04 4.29 4.24
N LEU A 70 24.56 4.21 3.00
CA LEU A 70 26.00 4.27 2.73
C LEU A 70 26.61 5.63 3.13
N GLU A 71 25.95 6.74 2.78
CA GLU A 71 26.40 8.09 3.13
C GLU A 71 26.44 8.33 4.64
N ASN A 72 25.53 7.70 5.39
CA ASN A 72 25.37 7.90 6.83
C ASN A 72 25.97 6.75 7.67
N ASN A 73 26.64 5.78 7.06
CA ASN A 73 27.18 4.58 7.72
C ASN A 73 26.13 3.84 8.58
N ILE A 74 24.94 3.64 8.03
CA ILE A 74 23.82 2.95 8.69
C ILE A 74 23.75 1.52 8.18
N ASP A 75 23.72 0.57 9.11
CA ASP A 75 23.56 -0.83 8.75
C ASP A 75 22.09 -1.17 8.47
N LEU A 76 21.85 -1.79 7.31
CA LEU A 76 20.52 -2.21 6.85
C LEU A 76 20.35 -3.69 7.16
N GLU A 77 20.42 -4.06 8.43
CA GLU A 77 20.17 -5.45 8.82
C GLU A 77 18.67 -5.77 8.82
N MET A 78 18.36 -7.02 8.49
CA MET A 78 17.04 -7.58 8.76
C MET A 78 16.83 -7.64 10.28
N PRO A 79 15.65 -7.30 10.82
CA PRO A 79 15.40 -7.39 12.25
C PRO A 79 15.70 -8.81 12.75
N SER A 80 16.67 -8.94 13.66
CA SER A 80 17.10 -10.21 14.27
C SER A 80 15.96 -10.97 14.98
N THR A 81 14.81 -10.34 15.15
CA THR A 81 13.58 -10.91 15.71
C THR A 81 12.96 -12.03 14.86
N ILE A 82 13.30 -12.22 13.59
CA ILE A 82 12.80 -13.37 12.82
C ILE A 82 13.29 -14.70 13.43
N ALA A 83 14.50 -14.73 13.99
CA ALA A 83 15.01 -15.91 14.69
C ALA A 83 14.29 -16.19 16.03
N THR A 84 13.56 -15.22 16.60
CA THR A 84 12.95 -15.32 17.94
C THR A 84 11.41 -15.23 17.97
N LEU A 85 10.74 -14.97 16.85
CA LEU A 85 9.28 -14.92 16.78
C LEU A 85 8.61 -16.30 16.88
N SER A 86 9.34 -17.40 16.69
CA SER A 86 8.85 -18.73 17.01
C SER A 86 9.03 -19.04 18.50
N LYS A 87 8.16 -18.48 19.35
CA LYS A 87 8.06 -18.93 20.76
C LYS A 87 7.55 -20.38 20.89
N ARG A 88 7.02 -20.97 19.80
CA ARG A 88 6.54 -22.36 19.77
C ARG A 88 7.26 -23.13 18.68
N LYS A 89 8.27 -23.90 19.07
CA LYS A 89 8.70 -25.05 18.27
C LYS A 89 7.50 -26.00 18.18
N ARG A 90 6.84 -26.08 17.02
CA ARG A 90 5.78 -27.08 16.81
C ARG A 90 6.44 -28.45 16.88
N GLN A 91 6.21 -29.16 17.98
CA GLN A 91 6.59 -30.56 18.12
C GLN A 91 5.44 -31.41 17.59
N GLU A 92 5.77 -32.47 16.85
CA GLU A 92 4.78 -33.49 16.51
C GLU A 92 4.15 -34.05 17.79
N PRO A 93 2.83 -34.27 17.80
CA PRO A 93 2.17 -34.91 18.94
C PRO A 93 2.85 -36.25 19.23
N ALA A 94 3.27 -36.48 20.49
CA ALA A 94 3.97 -37.72 20.87
C ALA A 94 3.16 -38.98 20.53
N ALA A 95 1.83 -38.86 20.44
CA ALA A 95 0.90 -39.93 20.06
C ALA A 95 1.03 -40.39 18.59
N LEU A 96 1.63 -39.59 17.71
CA LEU A 96 1.70 -39.87 16.27
C LEU A 96 3.08 -40.38 15.81
N LYS A 97 4.06 -40.50 16.70
CA LYS A 97 5.45 -40.90 16.36
C LYS A 97 5.58 -42.26 15.67
N ASN A 98 4.61 -43.15 15.84
CA ASN A 98 4.64 -44.52 15.30
C ASN A 98 3.66 -44.74 14.15
N PHE A 99 2.98 -43.68 13.68
CA PHE A 99 2.02 -43.78 12.58
C PHE A 99 2.62 -43.18 11.32
N HIS A 100 2.47 -43.87 10.19
CA HIS A 100 2.91 -43.39 8.89
C HIS A 100 1.89 -42.37 8.36
N VAL A 101 2.14 -41.08 8.58
CA VAL A 101 1.27 -39.98 8.12
C VAL A 101 1.50 -39.77 6.62
N THR A 102 0.50 -40.09 5.79
CA THR A 102 0.57 -39.98 4.32
C THR A 102 0.05 -38.66 3.77
N THR A 103 -0.56 -37.81 4.60
CA THR A 103 -1.15 -36.55 4.16
C THR A 103 -0.70 -35.41 5.07
N THR A 104 0.27 -34.65 4.57
CA THR A 104 0.76 -33.43 5.21
C THR A 104 -0.22 -32.28 4.92
N THR A 105 -1.36 -32.23 5.62
CA THR A 105 -2.20 -31.03 5.58
C THR A 105 -1.67 -30.02 6.59
N GLY A 106 -0.90 -29.05 6.09
CA GLY A 106 -0.46 -27.89 6.89
C GLY A 106 0.98 -27.92 7.41
N ALA A 107 1.88 -28.73 6.83
CA ALA A 107 3.28 -28.31 6.78
C ALA A 107 3.40 -27.28 5.66
N ASP A 108 2.94 -26.06 5.96
CA ASP A 108 3.73 -24.96 5.48
C ASP A 108 5.08 -25.13 6.18
N ASP A 109 6.13 -25.26 5.37
CA ASP A 109 7.49 -25.39 5.83
C ASP A 109 7.75 -24.22 6.78
N GLY A 110 7.70 -24.51 8.09
CA GLY A 110 8.19 -23.61 9.12
C GLY A 110 9.71 -23.46 9.08
N GLY A 111 10.36 -23.96 8.02
CA GLY A 111 11.58 -23.40 7.49
C GLY A 111 11.38 -21.90 7.36
N ILE A 112 12.07 -21.17 8.22
CA ILE A 112 12.46 -19.79 7.96
C ILE A 112 13.01 -19.84 6.54
N GLN A 113 12.22 -19.42 5.55
CA GLN A 113 12.81 -18.95 4.31
C GLN A 113 13.65 -17.78 4.80
N TYR A 114 14.95 -18.03 4.97
CA TYR A 114 15.90 -16.95 4.89
C TYR A 114 15.55 -16.31 3.55
N GLU A 115 14.82 -15.21 3.58
CA GLU A 115 14.84 -14.31 2.45
C GLU A 115 16.30 -13.87 2.42
N ASP A 116 17.11 -14.58 1.64
CA ASP A 116 18.54 -14.36 1.46
C ASP A 116 18.82 -12.92 0.98
N ASN A 117 17.76 -12.17 0.66
CA ASN A 117 17.79 -10.81 0.19
C ASN A 117 17.04 -9.88 1.15
N VAL A 118 17.79 -9.10 1.94
CA VAL A 118 17.29 -7.99 2.78
C VAL A 118 16.31 -7.08 2.02
N LYS A 119 16.56 -6.88 0.72
CA LYS A 119 15.68 -6.11 -0.16
C LYS A 119 14.28 -6.72 -0.26
N GLU A 120 14.16 -8.03 -0.43
CA GLU A 120 12.86 -8.71 -0.51
C GLU A 120 12.11 -8.70 0.81
N TYR A 121 12.83 -8.83 1.93
CA TYR A 121 12.24 -8.73 3.25
C TYR A 121 11.52 -7.40 3.46
N TRP A 122 12.23 -6.29 3.26
CA TRP A 122 11.63 -4.96 3.44
C TRP A 122 10.52 -4.68 2.41
N LYS A 123 10.58 -5.30 1.24
CA LYS A 123 9.52 -5.22 0.23
C LYS A 123 8.22 -5.83 0.73
N LYS A 124 8.27 -7.07 1.21
CA LYS A 124 7.09 -7.82 1.66
C LYS A 124 6.56 -7.37 3.02
N HIS A 125 7.46 -6.98 3.92
CA HIS A 125 7.11 -6.70 5.32
C HIS A 125 6.94 -5.22 5.66
N ALA A 126 7.44 -4.29 4.83
CA ALA A 126 7.24 -2.86 5.04
C ALA A 126 6.56 -2.18 3.85
N PHE A 127 7.13 -2.28 2.65
CA PHE A 127 6.64 -1.51 1.49
C PHE A 127 5.22 -1.90 1.07
N TYR A 128 4.98 -3.17 0.75
CA TYR A 128 3.64 -3.61 0.33
C TYR A 128 2.57 -3.43 1.41
N PRO A 129 2.79 -3.77 2.70
CA PRO A 129 1.79 -3.52 3.73
C PRO A 129 1.41 -2.05 3.87
N VAL A 130 2.37 -1.12 3.74
CA VAL A 130 2.08 0.31 3.79
C VAL A 130 1.23 0.74 2.59
N ILE A 131 1.63 0.38 1.37
CA ILE A 131 0.89 0.73 0.13
C ILE A 131 -0.52 0.12 0.15
N ASP A 132 -0.64 -1.16 0.53
CA ASP A 132 -1.91 -1.87 0.59
C ASP A 132 -2.84 -1.23 1.63
N SER A 133 -2.32 -0.84 2.79
CA SER A 133 -3.10 -0.13 3.81
C SER A 133 -3.64 1.20 3.29
N ILE A 134 -2.83 1.99 2.58
CA ILE A 134 -3.26 3.26 1.98
C ILE A 134 -4.33 3.03 0.92
N LEU A 135 -4.13 2.06 0.04
CA LEU A 135 -5.09 1.70 -1.01
C LEU A 135 -6.44 1.30 -0.43
N VAL A 136 -6.45 0.44 0.59
CA VAL A 136 -7.67 0.01 1.27
C VAL A 136 -8.38 1.21 1.89
N ASN A 137 -7.66 2.08 2.60
CA ASN A 137 -8.25 3.27 3.23
C ASN A 137 -8.78 4.29 2.20
N MET A 138 -8.05 4.51 1.12
CA MET A 138 -8.46 5.42 0.03
C MET A 138 -9.73 4.92 -0.65
N LYS A 139 -9.79 3.63 -1.02
CA LYS A 139 -10.97 3.02 -1.65
C LYS A 139 -12.17 2.94 -0.71
N HIS A 140 -11.94 2.72 0.58
CA HIS A 140 -13.00 2.75 1.58
C HIS A 140 -13.56 4.17 1.75
N ARG A 141 -12.70 5.19 1.80
CA ARG A 141 -13.12 6.58 2.00
C ARG A 141 -13.79 7.19 0.77
N PHE A 142 -13.31 6.87 -0.42
CA PHE A 142 -13.79 7.41 -1.69
C PHE A 142 -14.44 6.29 -2.52
N SER A 143 -15.73 6.05 -2.29
CA SER A 143 -16.44 5.00 -3.02
C SER A 143 -16.49 5.33 -4.52
N PRO A 144 -16.46 4.31 -5.40
CA PRO A 144 -16.58 4.52 -6.84
C PRO A 144 -17.82 5.33 -7.24
N GLU A 145 -18.93 5.12 -6.55
CA GLU A 145 -20.20 5.84 -6.77
C GLU A 145 -20.05 7.33 -6.42
N SER A 146 -19.44 7.63 -5.27
CA SER A 146 -19.21 9.01 -4.83
C SER A 146 -18.31 9.78 -5.80
N LEU A 147 -17.27 9.12 -6.33
CA LEU A 147 -16.35 9.70 -7.30
C LEU A 147 -17.02 9.91 -8.66
N LYS A 148 -17.82 8.95 -9.14
CA LYS A 148 -18.61 9.10 -10.38
C LYS A 148 -19.61 10.23 -10.27
N LEU A 149 -20.28 10.36 -9.12
CA LEU A 149 -21.24 11.44 -8.88
C LEU A 149 -20.54 12.81 -8.89
N ALA A 150 -19.41 12.93 -8.19
CA ALA A 150 -18.57 14.13 -8.20
C ALA A 150 -18.17 14.57 -9.61
N ILE A 151 -17.74 13.65 -10.46
CA ILE A 151 -17.41 13.93 -11.87
C ILE A 151 -18.66 14.36 -12.65
N SER A 152 -19.79 13.68 -12.46
CA SER A 152 -21.03 14.00 -13.19
C SER A 152 -21.60 15.38 -12.83
N ILE A 153 -21.34 15.90 -11.62
CA ILE A 153 -21.72 17.26 -11.20
C ILE A 153 -20.97 18.30 -12.03
N ASP A 154 -19.66 18.14 -12.20
CA ASP A 154 -18.86 19.05 -13.03
C ASP A 154 -19.33 19.01 -14.49
N ASN A 155 -19.59 17.81 -15.02
CA ASN A 155 -20.14 17.65 -16.37
C ASN A 155 -21.50 18.32 -16.52
N PHE A 156 -22.34 18.30 -15.48
CA PHE A 156 -23.61 19.02 -15.47
C PHE A 156 -23.41 20.54 -15.50
N ILE A 157 -22.51 21.07 -14.67
CA ILE A 157 -22.14 22.49 -14.64
C ILE A 157 -21.60 22.95 -16.00
N ASN A 158 -20.79 22.11 -16.65
CA ASN A 158 -20.21 22.36 -17.96
C ASN A 158 -21.18 22.12 -19.13
N LEU A 159 -22.45 21.79 -18.86
CA LEU A 159 -23.50 21.51 -19.86
C LEU A 159 -23.19 20.32 -20.79
N GLU A 160 -22.39 19.36 -20.31
CA GLU A 160 -22.16 18.09 -20.99
C GLU A 160 -23.28 17.09 -20.67
N TYR A 161 -24.39 17.21 -21.41
CA TYR A 161 -25.62 16.46 -21.17
C TYR A 161 -25.44 14.94 -21.07
N LYS A 162 -24.66 14.32 -21.98
CA LYS A 162 -24.48 12.85 -21.99
C LYS A 162 -23.76 12.30 -20.75
N GLN A 163 -22.88 13.10 -20.14
CA GLN A 163 -22.07 12.65 -19.00
C GLN A 163 -22.67 13.09 -17.65
N SER A 164 -23.73 13.91 -17.67
CA SER A 164 -24.44 14.41 -16.49
C SER A 164 -25.71 13.64 -16.14
N ASP A 165 -26.14 12.71 -17.01
CA ASP A 165 -27.29 11.83 -16.78
C ASP A 165 -27.23 11.09 -15.44
N ILE A 166 -26.03 10.72 -14.97
CA ILE A 166 -25.84 10.03 -13.68
C ILE A 166 -26.34 10.91 -12.53
N PHE A 167 -25.99 12.20 -12.55
CA PHE A 167 -26.43 13.16 -11.55
C PHE A 167 -27.95 13.40 -11.63
N VAL A 168 -28.47 13.64 -12.83
CA VAL A 168 -29.90 13.91 -13.03
C VAL A 168 -30.76 12.71 -12.63
N ASN A 169 -30.36 11.50 -13.00
CA ASN A 169 -31.10 10.28 -12.66
C ASN A 169 -31.07 9.95 -11.17
N GLN A 170 -30.02 10.34 -10.44
CA GLN A 170 -29.93 10.14 -9.00
C GLN A 170 -30.93 11.02 -8.23
N TYR A 171 -31.22 12.22 -8.74
CA TYR A 171 -32.03 13.22 -8.05
C TYR A 171 -33.38 13.51 -8.71
N LYS A 172 -33.70 12.93 -9.87
CA LYS A 172 -35.04 13.02 -10.44
C LYS A 172 -36.02 12.37 -9.45
N VAL A 173 -36.94 13.18 -8.92
CA VAL A 173 -38.04 12.68 -8.10
C VAL A 173 -38.97 11.93 -9.04
N ASN A 174 -39.22 10.64 -8.76
CA ASN A 174 -40.26 9.88 -9.45
C ASN A 174 -41.61 10.50 -9.07
N TYR A 175 -42.15 11.36 -9.94
CA TYR A 175 -43.55 11.77 -9.91
C TYR A 175 -44.40 10.78 -10.71
#